data_AF-A0A1A9T495-F1
#
_entry.id   AF-A0A1A9T495-F1
#
_cell.length_a   1.000
_cell.length_b   1.000
_cell.length_c   1.000
_cell.angle_alpha   90.00
_cell.angle_beta   90.00
_cell.angle_gamma   90.00
#
_symmetry.space_group_name_H-M   'P 1'
#
loop_
_entity.id
_entity.type
_entity.pdbx_description
1 polymer ?
#
loop_
_entity_poly.entity_id
_entity_poly.type
_entity_poly.pdbx_seq_one_letter_code
_entity_poly.pdbx_strand_id
1 'polypeptide(L)'
;MRFFCLFTLLFVCVSALAADALPRDVSNFLKLRESCDHWRGEDGYDEERQADINWSICQACPGTDAKLAKLKHKYKNQENILAKLNALELEIEPKNKLAARQFCKKARKPEWYQ
;
A
#
# COMPACT_ATOMS: atom_id res chain seq x y z
N MET A 1 61.97 7.37 -28.72
CA MET A 1 60.67 7.42 -29.44
C MET A 1 59.73 6.47 -28.69
N ARG A 2 59.00 6.95 -27.68
CA ARG A 2 57.58 7.39 -27.74
C ARG A 2 56.62 6.24 -28.08
N PHE A 3 55.94 5.72 -27.05
CA PHE A 3 54.51 5.37 -26.98
C PHE A 3 54.23 5.11 -25.48
N PHE A 4 53.98 6.11 -24.64
CA PHE A 4 52.72 6.87 -24.49
C PHE A 4 51.55 5.96 -24.09
N CYS A 5 51.09 6.11 -22.83
CA CYS A 5 49.68 6.11 -22.38
C CYS A 5 48.81 4.87 -22.68
N LEU A 6 48.03 4.28 -21.78
CA LEU A 6 47.29 4.81 -20.65
C LEU A 6 46.90 3.66 -19.73
N PHE A 7 47.07 3.90 -18.43
CA PHE A 7 46.40 3.23 -17.33
C PHE A 7 44.88 3.54 -17.43
N THR A 8 44.07 2.74 -18.13
CA THR A 8 42.61 2.90 -18.10
C THR A 8 42.02 2.08 -16.96
N LEU A 9 42.09 2.68 -15.77
CA LEU A 9 41.26 2.38 -14.61
C LEU A 9 39.79 2.55 -15.03
N LEU A 10 39.11 1.45 -15.36
CA LEU A 10 37.66 1.40 -15.54
C LEU A 10 37.03 1.42 -14.15
N PHE A 11 36.99 2.61 -13.55
CA PHE A 11 36.25 2.87 -12.31
C PHE A 11 34.76 2.91 -12.68
N VAL A 12 34.12 1.74 -12.72
CA VAL A 12 32.68 1.64 -12.86
C VAL A 12 32.07 2.13 -11.55
N CYS A 13 31.70 3.41 -11.51
CA CYS A 13 30.81 3.94 -10.48
C CYS A 13 29.43 3.31 -10.67
N VAL A 14 29.20 2.16 -10.04
CA VAL A 14 27.84 1.65 -9.85
C VAL A 14 27.20 2.55 -8.80
N SER A 15 26.53 3.61 -9.27
CA SER A 15 25.63 4.39 -8.43
C SER A 15 24.43 3.51 -8.12
N ALA A 16 24.49 2.77 -7.02
CA ALA A 16 23.31 2.18 -6.42
C ALA A 16 22.38 3.35 -6.03
N LEU A 17 21.35 3.61 -6.84
CA LEU A 17 20.21 4.40 -6.43
C LEU A 17 19.57 3.66 -5.25
N ALA A 18 20.02 3.97 -4.05
CA ALA A 18 19.33 3.58 -2.85
C ALA A 18 17.95 4.23 -2.93
N ALA A 19 16.93 3.45 -3.25
CA ALA A 19 15.56 3.89 -3.06
C ALA A 19 15.43 4.24 -1.58
N ASP A 20 15.37 5.54 -1.28
CA ASP A 20 15.24 6.01 0.10
C ASP A 20 14.13 5.22 0.77
N ALA A 21 14.48 4.52 1.85
CA ALA A 21 13.55 3.67 2.56
C ALA A 21 12.40 4.54 3.07
N LEU A 22 11.17 4.22 2.67
CA LEU A 22 10.00 4.99 3.09
C LEU A 22 9.87 5.00 4.61
N PRO A 23 9.41 6.10 5.21
CA PRO A 23 9.04 6.13 6.61
C PRO A 23 8.11 4.97 6.97
N ARG A 24 8.30 4.39 8.16
CA ARG A 24 7.60 3.18 8.59
C ARG A 24 6.08 3.29 8.53
N ASP A 25 5.52 4.44 8.86
CA ASP A 25 4.08 4.68 8.79
C ASP A 25 3.54 4.74 7.36
N VAL A 26 4.33 5.25 6.41
CA VAL A 26 4.01 5.22 4.98
C VAL A 26 4.10 3.79 4.45
N SER A 27 5.20 3.09 4.69
CA SER A 27 5.38 1.72 4.18
C SER A 27 4.36 0.75 4.77
N ASN A 28 4.05 0.84 6.07
CA ASN A 28 2.98 0.04 6.69
C ASN A 28 1.60 0.38 6.11
N PHE A 29 1.32 1.66 5.86
CA PHE A 29 0.06 2.06 5.27
C PHE A 29 -0.08 1.57 3.83
N LEU A 30 0.97 1.67 3.01
CA LEU A 30 0.94 1.14 1.63
C LEU A 30 0.65 -0.35 1.61
N LYS A 31 1.27 -1.14 2.50
CA LYS A 31 0.99 -2.58 2.63
C LYS A 31 -0.45 -2.87 3.05
N LEU A 32 -0.97 -2.13 4.03
CA LEU A 32 -2.37 -2.25 4.46
C LEU A 32 -3.33 -1.92 3.31
N ARG A 33 -3.02 -0.84 2.58
CA ARG A 33 -3.84 -0.35 1.48
C ARG A 33 -3.81 -1.30 0.29
N GLU A 34 -2.66 -1.85 -0.05
CA GLU A 34 -2.50 -2.91 -1.06
C GLU A 34 -3.37 -4.14 -0.72
N SER A 35 -3.36 -4.58 0.54
CA SER A 35 -4.24 -5.67 0.99
C SER A 35 -5.72 -5.32 0.81
N CYS A 36 -6.13 -4.10 1.19
CA CYS A 36 -7.51 -3.66 0.96
C CYS A 36 -7.87 -3.64 -0.53
N ASP A 37 -7.01 -3.07 -1.37
CA ASP A 37 -7.21 -2.95 -2.81
C ASP A 37 -7.25 -4.33 -3.50
N HIS A 38 -6.45 -5.28 -3.02
CA HIS A 38 -6.54 -6.69 -3.43
C HIS A 38 -7.93 -7.25 -3.11
N TRP A 39 -8.34 -7.26 -1.84
CA TRP A 39 -9.60 -7.91 -1.44
C TRP A 39 -10.85 -7.27 -2.03
N ARG A 40 -10.90 -5.95 -2.20
CA ARG A 40 -12.06 -5.28 -2.80
C ARG A 40 -12.16 -5.48 -4.32
N GLY A 41 -11.12 -6.01 -4.96
CA GLY A 41 -11.09 -6.35 -6.38
C GLY A 41 -11.31 -7.83 -6.68
N GLU A 42 -11.49 -8.66 -5.65
CA GLU A 42 -11.71 -10.10 -5.78
C GLU A 42 -13.19 -10.44 -6.00
N ASP A 43 -13.44 -11.51 -6.75
CA ASP A 43 -14.78 -12.05 -7.00
C ASP A 43 -15.09 -13.24 -6.09
N GLY A 44 -16.24 -13.21 -5.40
CA GLY A 44 -16.75 -14.30 -4.58
C GLY A 44 -17.50 -15.33 -5.43
N TYR A 45 -16.78 -16.26 -6.05
CA TYR A 45 -17.38 -17.30 -6.91
C TYR A 45 -18.18 -18.37 -6.15
N ASP A 46 -18.01 -18.45 -4.83
CA ASP A 46 -18.82 -19.24 -3.92
C ASP A 46 -18.96 -18.56 -2.55
N GLU A 47 -19.76 -19.15 -1.65
CA GLU A 47 -20.04 -18.59 -0.33
C GLU A 47 -18.79 -18.55 0.57
N GLU A 48 -17.90 -19.53 0.42
CA GLU A 48 -16.66 -19.65 1.18
C GLU A 48 -15.72 -18.48 0.84
N ARG A 49 -15.46 -18.30 -0.46
CA ARG A 49 -14.65 -17.21 -1.00
C ARG A 49 -15.26 -15.85 -0.68
N GLN A 50 -16.57 -15.71 -0.77
CA GLN A 50 -17.23 -14.45 -0.43
C GLN A 50 -17.07 -14.14 1.07
N ALA A 51 -17.07 -15.13 1.95
CA ALA A 51 -16.81 -14.94 3.37
C ALA A 51 -15.37 -14.47 3.62
N ASP A 52 -14.37 -15.05 2.92
CA ASP A 52 -12.97 -14.62 2.97
C ASP A 52 -12.81 -13.15 2.57
N ILE A 53 -13.39 -12.80 1.43
CA ILE A 53 -13.34 -11.43 0.89
C ILE A 53 -13.99 -10.47 1.88
N ASN A 54 -15.19 -10.77 2.35
CA ASN A 54 -15.93 -9.91 3.28
C ASN A 54 -15.15 -9.68 4.57
N TRP A 55 -14.60 -10.74 5.17
CA TRP A 55 -13.83 -10.63 6.40
C TRP A 55 -12.53 -9.85 6.18
N SER A 56 -11.82 -10.12 5.10
CA SER A 56 -10.54 -9.49 4.79
C SER A 56 -10.67 -8.01 4.44
N ILE A 57 -11.71 -7.62 3.68
CA ILE A 57 -12.08 -6.22 3.48
C ILE A 57 -12.25 -5.54 4.84
N CYS A 58 -12.94 -6.19 5.79
CA CYS A 58 -13.17 -5.64 7.12
C CYS A 58 -11.92 -5.57 8.01
N GLN A 59 -10.85 -6.31 7.70
CA GLN A 59 -9.56 -6.17 8.37
C GLN A 59 -8.69 -5.07 7.73
N ALA A 60 -8.73 -4.94 6.41
CA ALA A 60 -7.75 -4.13 5.67
C ALA A 60 -8.24 -2.72 5.31
N CYS A 61 -9.54 -2.54 5.04
CA CYS A 61 -10.06 -1.30 4.46
C CYS A 61 -10.52 -0.21 5.45
N PRO A 62 -11.15 -0.52 6.60
CA PRO A 62 -11.72 0.51 7.47
C PRO A 62 -10.68 1.53 7.99
N GLY A 63 -10.99 2.82 7.84
CA GLY A 63 -10.15 3.93 8.29
C GLY A 63 -8.98 4.29 7.37
N THR A 64 -8.80 3.58 6.25
CA THR A 64 -7.71 3.85 5.29
C THR A 64 -7.87 5.19 4.57
N ASP A 65 -9.10 5.67 4.31
CA ASP A 65 -9.33 6.99 3.70
C ASP A 65 -8.83 8.11 4.63
N ALA A 66 -9.24 8.03 5.90
CA ALA A 66 -8.82 8.99 6.92
C ALA A 66 -7.31 8.94 7.18
N LYS A 67 -6.71 7.74 7.12
CA LYS A 67 -5.27 7.56 7.28
C LYS A 67 -4.49 8.12 6.08
N LEU A 68 -4.98 7.93 4.85
CA LEU A 68 -4.39 8.52 3.66
C LEU A 68 -4.35 10.04 3.75
N ALA A 69 -5.48 10.67 4.10
CA ALA A 69 -5.56 12.11 4.27
C ALA A 69 -4.55 12.63 5.32
N LYS A 70 -4.43 11.94 6.46
CA LYS A 70 -3.45 12.26 7.50
C LYS A 70 -2.00 12.15 7.01
N LEU A 71 -1.68 11.09 6.25
CA LEU A 71 -0.33 10.90 5.70
C LEU A 71 -0.01 11.94 4.63
N LYS A 72 -0.94 12.24 3.71
CA LYS A 72 -0.77 13.32 2.72
C LYS A 72 -0.51 14.66 3.39
N HIS A 73 -1.23 14.97 4.47
CA HIS A 73 -0.99 16.19 5.25
C HIS A 73 0.39 16.19 5.93
N LYS A 74 0.77 15.08 6.57
CA LYS A 74 2.06 14.94 7.28
C LYS A 74 3.26 15.07 6.33
N TYR A 75 3.17 14.48 5.15
CA TYR A 75 4.26 14.40 4.17
C TYR A 75 4.13 15.41 3.00
N LYS A 76 3.29 16.45 3.16
CA LYS A 76 2.98 17.42 2.10
C LYS A 76 4.19 18.14 1.47
N ASN A 77 5.31 18.22 2.18
CA ASN A 77 6.55 18.87 1.72
C ASN A 77 7.63 17.86 1.26
N GLN A 78 7.30 16.57 1.18
CA GLN A 78 8.21 15.51 0.73
C GLN A 78 7.67 14.92 -0.57
N GLU A 79 8.07 15.50 -1.69
CA GLU A 79 7.46 15.25 -3.02
C GLU A 79 7.46 13.77 -3.40
N ASN A 80 8.56 13.06 -3.14
CA ASN A 80 8.69 11.63 -3.42
C ASN A 80 7.67 10.77 -2.64
N ILE A 81 7.39 11.11 -1.38
CA ILE A 81 6.41 10.40 -0.55
C ILE A 81 4.99 10.81 -0.95
N LEU A 82 4.75 12.12 -1.12
CA LEU A 82 3.45 12.64 -1.49
C LEU A 82 2.99 12.08 -2.85
N ALA A 83 3.90 11.94 -3.82
CA ALA A 83 3.62 11.31 -5.11
C ALA A 83 3.10 9.87 -4.95
N LYS A 84 3.74 9.06 -4.10
CA LYS A 84 3.30 7.68 -3.81
C LYS A 84 1.91 7.65 -3.16
N LEU A 85 1.66 8.54 -2.21
CA LEU A 85 0.34 8.65 -1.55
C LEU A 85 -0.74 9.18 -2.52
N ASN A 86 -0.37 10.04 -3.47
CA ASN A 86 -1.29 10.61 -4.45
C ASN A 86 -1.72 9.62 -5.54
N ALA A 87 -0.96 8.56 -5.77
CA ALA A 87 -1.35 7.48 -6.67
C ALA A 87 -2.54 6.64 -6.15
N LEU A 88 -2.84 6.71 -4.85
CA LEU A 88 -3.93 5.98 -4.23
C LEU A 88 -5.27 6.72 -4.39
N GLU A 89 -6.33 5.96 -4.64
CA GLU A 89 -7.71 6.47 -4.64
C GLU A 89 -8.05 7.11 -3.28
N LEU A 90 -8.70 8.28 -3.30
CA LEU A 90 -8.96 9.06 -2.10
C LEU A 90 -10.09 8.52 -1.23
N GLU A 91 -11.09 7.89 -1.84
CA GLU A 91 -12.33 7.48 -1.19
C GLU A 91 -12.70 6.07 -1.64
N ILE A 92 -12.26 5.07 -0.89
CA ILE A 92 -12.58 3.67 -1.16
C ILE A 92 -13.55 3.07 -0.14
N GLU A 93 -13.74 3.72 1.00
CA GLU A 93 -14.67 3.23 2.01
C GLU A 93 -16.11 3.69 1.74
N PRO A 94 -17.12 2.89 2.13
CA PRO A 94 -18.52 3.28 1.99
C PRO A 94 -18.82 4.61 2.71
N LYS A 95 -19.64 5.45 2.08
CA LYS A 95 -20.10 6.73 2.65
C LYS A 95 -20.96 6.52 3.90
N ASN A 96 -21.83 5.50 3.87
CA ASN A 96 -22.61 5.11 5.05
C ASN A 96 -21.74 4.30 6.03
N LYS A 97 -21.06 5.02 6.92
CA LYS A 97 -20.16 4.42 7.92
C LYS A 97 -20.88 3.51 8.92
N LEU A 98 -22.16 3.77 9.22
CA LEU A 98 -22.93 2.91 10.12
C LEU A 98 -23.20 1.55 9.46
N ALA A 99 -23.65 1.55 8.22
CA ALA A 99 -23.87 0.32 7.45
C ALA A 99 -22.57 -0.48 7.28
N ALA A 100 -21.46 0.19 6.95
CA ALA A 100 -20.15 -0.46 6.85
C ALA A 100 -19.71 -1.14 8.16
N ARG A 101 -19.89 -0.45 9.30
CA ARG A 101 -19.61 -1.05 10.62
C ARG A 101 -20.51 -2.24 10.91
N GLN A 102 -21.80 -2.16 10.56
CA GLN A 102 -22.74 -3.26 10.77
C GLN A 102 -22.40 -4.46 9.88
N PHE A 103 -22.00 -4.23 8.63
CA PHE A 103 -21.48 -5.26 7.73
C PHE A 103 -20.26 -5.96 8.34
N CYS A 104 -19.26 -5.19 8.78
CA CYS A 104 -18.05 -5.77 9.37
C CYS A 104 -18.27 -6.47 10.72
N LYS A 105 -19.30 -6.09 11.48
CA LYS A 105 -19.72 -6.85 12.67
C LYS A 105 -20.30 -8.22 12.32
N LYS A 106 -20.86 -8.38 11.12
CA LYS A 106 -21.47 -9.63 10.65
C LYS A 106 -20.47 -10.52 9.91
N ALA A 107 -19.47 -9.93 9.25
CA ALA A 107 -18.39 -10.67 8.61
C ALA A 107 -17.55 -11.40 9.68
N ARG A 108 -17.80 -12.72 9.84
CA ARG A 108 -17.07 -13.56 10.80
C ARG A 108 -15.71 -13.95 10.24
N LYS A 109 -14.74 -14.20 11.14
CA LYS A 109 -13.47 -14.83 10.76
C LYS A 109 -13.80 -16.20 10.15
N PRO A 110 -13.34 -16.49 8.92
CA PRO A 110 -13.53 -17.80 8.31
C PRO A 110 -12.88 -18.91 9.15
N GLU A 111 -13.49 -20.09 9.19
CA GLU A 111 -13.02 -21.18 10.06
C GLU A 111 -11.65 -21.73 9.62
N TRP A 112 -11.32 -21.64 8.33
CA TRP A 112 -10.06 -22.09 7.73
C TRP A 112 -8.92 -21.06 7.83
N TYR A 113 -9.18 -19.87 8.37
CA TYR A 113 -8.14 -18.91 8.74
C TYR A 113 -7.55 -19.34 10.10
N GLN A 114 -6.52 -20.18 10.10
CA GLN A 114 -5.79 -20.55 11.32
C GLN A 114 -5.10 -19.33 11.92
#